data_AF-A0A7X0J1X1-F1
#
_entry.id   AF-A0A7X0J1X1-F1
#
_cell.length_a   1.000
_cell.length_b   1.000
_cell.length_c   1.000
_cell.angle_alpha   90.00
_cell.angle_beta   90.00
_cell.angle_gamma   90.00
#
_symmetry.space_group_name_H-M   'P 1'
#
loop_
_entity.id
_entity.type
_entity.pdbx_description
1 polymer ?
#
loop_
_entity_poly.entity_id
_entity_poly.type
_entity_poly.pdbx_seq_one_letter_code
_entity_poly.pdbx_strand_id
1 'polypeptide(L)'
;MKKTLLLAIATLVVSHSYAQTDSLMKKRFNLHFQQTIITQAKPGFNAKYSGTNSLSPKSESATSFTTTLFGGARLWKGAEFYFNPEMAGGKGLSQALGVAGFTNGETFRIGSPAPAIYIARAYLIQTFGWGNEVDTLADDANQLAGLRKKRYFSIRAGKFGLSDLFDNNAFSHDPRSQFMNWSLMDNGAWDYPANTRGYVFGTAFEFGQPNWTLRLAVTMVTNTANGSIWDGKIGKAHAFTLEYEKRYNIGGEKGTLRILGYDNSAMMGSYRLAILQNPIAPDITSTRAYGRDKYGFGVNLEQNINANLGMFAKTSYNDGKTETWAFTEIDRTISLGAILKGDAWKQKDAEAGLAFVVNGISKDHRNYLADGGYGFIIGDGKLNYAPEMITELYYKFNAYQKKLFLTPDYQFVINPAYNKDRGPVHVFSLRAHVEF
;
A
#
# COMPACT_ATOMS: atom_id res chain seq x y z
N MET A 1 2.60 35.69 2.68
CA MET A 1 1.49 35.37 1.75
C MET A 1 0.57 34.37 2.43
N LYS A 2 -0.68 34.76 2.70
CA LYS A 2 -1.68 33.99 3.44
C LYS A 2 -2.03 32.71 2.66
N LYS A 3 -1.72 31.53 3.22
CA LYS A 3 -2.21 30.25 2.70
C LYS A 3 -3.55 29.94 3.38
N THR A 4 -4.63 30.30 2.71
CA THR A 4 -5.99 29.87 3.07
C THR A 4 -6.08 28.37 2.82
N LEU A 5 -6.29 27.60 3.90
CA LEU A 5 -6.59 26.17 3.85
C LEU A 5 -8.01 26.02 3.27
N LEU A 6 -8.12 25.83 1.95
CA LEU A 6 -9.39 25.50 1.32
C LEU A 6 -9.65 24.01 1.54
N LEU A 7 -10.39 23.70 2.61
CA LEU A 7 -11.01 22.41 2.81
C LEU A 7 -12.20 22.33 1.84
N ALA A 8 -11.97 21.80 0.63
CA ALA A 8 -13.05 21.53 -0.30
C ALA A 8 -13.77 20.24 0.15
N ILE A 9 -14.73 20.37 1.05
CA ILE A 9 -15.69 19.32 1.34
C ILE A 9 -16.61 19.26 0.11
N ALA A 10 -16.49 18.21 -0.70
CA ALA A 10 -17.47 17.93 -1.74
C ALA A 10 -18.77 17.47 -1.04
N THR A 11 -19.73 18.38 -0.87
CA THR A 11 -21.09 18.05 -0.45
C THR A 11 -21.81 17.34 -1.60
N LEU A 12 -21.64 16.03 -1.69
CA LEU A 12 -22.57 15.18 -2.44
C LEU A 12 -23.86 15.05 -1.62
N VAL A 13 -24.88 15.79 -2.02
CA VAL A 13 -26.25 15.59 -1.55
C VAL A 13 -26.71 14.22 -2.06
N VAL A 14 -26.49 13.17 -1.26
CA VAL A 14 -27.09 11.87 -1.52
C VAL A 14 -28.54 11.94 -1.06
N SER A 15 -29.46 11.92 -2.02
CA SER A 15 -30.88 11.74 -1.79
C SER A 15 -31.08 10.47 -0.96
N HIS A 16 -31.65 10.61 0.24
CA HIS A 16 -32.00 9.48 1.10
C HIS A 16 -33.07 8.63 0.38
N SER A 17 -32.64 7.56 -0.28
CA SER A 17 -33.54 6.45 -0.58
C SER A 17 -33.55 5.57 0.66
N TYR A 18 -34.55 5.76 1.51
CA TYR A 18 -34.89 4.80 2.56
C TYR A 18 -35.27 3.47 1.89
N ALA A 19 -34.30 2.58 1.70
CA ALA A 19 -34.57 1.19 1.44
C ALA A 19 -34.76 0.51 2.80
N GLN A 20 -36.03 0.41 3.16
CA GLN A 20 -36.61 -0.35 4.25
C GLN A 20 -35.83 -1.65 4.52
N THR A 21 -35.48 -1.85 5.79
CA THR A 21 -34.92 -3.08 6.38
C THR A 21 -35.85 -4.26 6.16
N ASP A 22 -35.72 -4.95 5.03
CA ASP A 22 -36.12 -6.34 4.85
C ASP A 22 -35.47 -6.97 3.60
N SER A 23 -34.19 -7.35 3.70
CA SER A 23 -33.52 -8.46 2.97
C SER A 23 -32.00 -8.27 2.92
N LEU A 24 -31.31 -8.76 3.94
CA LEU A 24 -29.86 -9.03 3.85
C LEU A 24 -29.53 -10.01 2.69
N MET A 25 -30.54 -10.63 2.08
CA MET A 25 -30.44 -11.63 1.01
C MET A 25 -30.42 -11.06 -0.42
N LYS A 26 -30.62 -9.74 -0.65
CA LYS A 26 -30.89 -9.21 -2.01
C LYS A 26 -30.35 -7.82 -2.36
N LYS A 27 -29.30 -7.26 -1.73
CA LYS A 27 -28.67 -6.05 -2.30
C LYS A 27 -28.06 -6.37 -3.67
N ARG A 28 -28.76 -6.03 -4.75
CA ARG A 28 -28.27 -6.28 -6.11
C ARG A 28 -27.16 -5.30 -6.49
N PHE A 29 -27.14 -4.13 -5.88
CA PHE A 29 -26.15 -3.09 -6.08
C PHE A 29 -25.79 -2.43 -4.75
N ASN A 30 -24.59 -1.88 -4.65
CA ASN A 30 -24.20 -0.94 -3.61
C ASN A 30 -23.39 0.22 -4.22
N LEU A 31 -23.40 1.33 -3.50
CA LEU A 31 -22.60 2.51 -3.81
C LEU A 31 -22.00 3.00 -2.50
N HIS A 32 -20.69 3.17 -2.47
CA HIS A 32 -19.98 3.79 -1.36
C HIS A 32 -19.10 4.93 -1.86
N PHE A 33 -18.70 5.81 -0.96
CA PHE A 33 -17.80 6.91 -1.25
C PHE A 33 -16.69 6.96 -0.20
N GLN A 34 -15.46 7.22 -0.65
CA GLN A 34 -14.38 7.60 0.26
C GLN A 34 -13.62 8.81 -0.26
N GLN A 35 -13.11 9.61 0.67
CA GLN A 35 -12.21 10.71 0.40
C GLN A 35 -11.16 10.83 1.51
N THR A 36 -9.91 10.98 1.13
CA THR A 36 -8.79 11.13 2.05
C THR A 36 -7.96 12.34 1.66
N ILE A 37 -7.72 13.25 2.60
CA ILE A 37 -6.77 14.36 2.49
C ILE A 37 -5.68 14.14 3.53
N ILE A 38 -4.43 14.16 3.11
CA ILE A 38 -3.28 14.08 4.03
C ILE A 38 -2.40 15.30 3.79
N THR A 39 -2.23 16.12 4.81
CA THR A 39 -1.23 17.20 4.81
C THR A 39 -0.08 16.83 5.71
N GLN A 40 1.13 16.79 5.15
CA GLN A 40 2.37 16.56 5.88
C GLN A 40 3.21 17.83 5.90
N ALA A 41 3.91 18.05 6.99
CA ALA A 41 4.91 19.09 7.15
C ALA A 41 6.15 18.51 7.80
N LYS A 42 7.33 18.89 7.28
CA LYS A 42 8.59 18.61 7.93
C LYS A 42 9.38 19.90 8.19
N PRO A 43 9.99 20.05 9.37
CA PRO A 43 11.03 21.05 9.59
C PRO A 43 12.24 20.80 8.69
N GLY A 44 13.16 21.76 8.65
CA GLY A 44 14.48 21.53 8.07
C GLY A 44 15.27 20.51 8.88
N PHE A 45 16.18 19.81 8.24
CA PHE A 45 17.07 18.84 8.87
C PHE A 45 18.48 18.91 8.26
N ASN A 46 19.46 18.31 8.93
CA ASN A 46 20.85 18.33 8.48
C ASN A 46 21.10 17.29 7.39
N ALA A 47 21.77 17.70 6.31
CA ALA A 47 22.28 16.81 5.29
C ALA A 47 23.64 17.34 4.81
N LYS A 48 24.65 16.47 4.72
CA LYS A 48 25.99 16.88 4.23
C LYS A 48 26.02 17.17 2.73
N TYR A 49 25.11 16.57 1.97
CA TYR A 49 24.96 16.71 0.53
C TYR A 49 23.51 16.42 0.12
N SER A 50 23.14 16.67 -1.13
CA SER A 50 21.85 16.26 -1.72
C SER A 50 22.03 16.05 -3.22
N GLY A 51 21.31 15.07 -3.76
CA GLY A 51 21.22 14.75 -5.18
C GLY A 51 19.77 14.83 -5.67
N THR A 52 19.55 14.37 -6.90
CA THR A 52 18.25 14.47 -7.61
C THR A 52 17.09 13.80 -6.87
N ASN A 53 17.31 12.63 -6.27
CA ASN A 53 16.28 11.85 -5.57
C ASN A 53 16.42 11.95 -4.04
N SER A 54 16.99 13.04 -3.54
CA SER A 54 17.09 13.30 -2.11
C SER A 54 15.81 13.92 -1.55
N LEU A 55 15.48 13.57 -0.31
CA LEU A 55 14.53 14.33 0.48
C LEU A 55 15.16 15.69 0.80
N SER A 56 14.51 16.77 0.40
CA SER A 56 15.00 18.14 0.59
C SER A 56 15.31 18.43 2.06
N PRO A 57 16.50 18.95 2.41
CA PRO A 57 16.83 19.28 3.80
C PRO A 57 16.11 20.54 4.32
N LYS A 58 15.41 21.28 3.45
CA LYS A 58 14.66 22.48 3.81
C LYS A 58 13.32 22.12 4.45
N SER A 59 12.74 23.04 5.22
CA SER A 59 11.35 22.86 5.65
C SER A 59 10.42 22.83 4.44
N GLU A 60 9.44 21.93 4.46
CA GLU A 60 8.43 21.87 3.40
C GLU A 60 7.12 21.32 3.93
N SER A 61 6.05 21.60 3.19
CA SER A 61 4.75 20.96 3.38
C SER A 61 4.20 20.46 2.05
N ALA A 62 3.44 19.38 2.14
CA ALA A 62 2.89 18.67 1.01
C ALA A 62 1.51 18.15 1.38
N THR A 63 0.58 18.20 0.43
CA THR A 63 -0.78 17.72 0.63
C THR A 63 -1.10 16.76 -0.51
N SER A 64 -1.60 15.58 -0.18
CA SER A 64 -2.19 14.63 -1.11
C SER A 64 -3.70 14.55 -0.88
N PHE A 65 -4.39 14.12 -1.94
CA PHE A 65 -5.83 13.91 -1.92
C PHE A 65 -6.19 12.73 -2.81
N THR A 66 -7.10 11.89 -2.32
CA THR A 66 -7.73 10.81 -3.08
C THR A 66 -9.23 10.83 -2.83
N THR A 67 -10.03 10.54 -3.85
CA THR A 67 -11.47 10.33 -3.74
C THR A 67 -11.91 9.22 -4.66
N THR A 68 -12.70 8.30 -4.14
CA THR A 68 -13.09 7.08 -4.85
C THR A 68 -14.59 6.86 -4.67
N LEU A 69 -15.27 6.60 -5.79
CA LEU A 69 -16.63 6.06 -5.78
C LEU A 69 -16.53 4.55 -5.94
N PHE A 70 -17.29 3.80 -5.15
CA PHE A 70 -17.29 2.35 -5.20
C PHE A 70 -18.65 1.85 -5.65
N GLY A 71 -18.76 1.35 -6.88
CA GLY A 71 -19.96 0.68 -7.36
C GLY A 71 -19.77 -0.83 -7.37
N GLY A 72 -20.70 -1.57 -6.74
CA GLY A 72 -20.77 -3.03 -6.80
C GLY A 72 -22.11 -3.50 -7.36
N ALA A 73 -22.10 -4.59 -8.14
CA ALA A 73 -23.29 -5.17 -8.76
C ALA A 73 -23.26 -6.71 -8.74
N ARG A 74 -24.35 -7.34 -8.31
CA ARG A 74 -24.61 -8.77 -8.55
C ARG A 74 -25.16 -8.97 -9.95
N LEU A 75 -24.47 -9.80 -10.73
CA LEU A 75 -24.84 -10.08 -12.11
C LEU A 75 -25.69 -11.35 -12.20
N TRP A 76 -25.11 -12.48 -11.81
CA TRP A 76 -25.76 -13.80 -11.75
C TRP A 76 -25.26 -14.57 -10.52
N LYS A 77 -25.64 -15.84 -10.38
CA LYS A 77 -25.29 -16.65 -9.21
C LYS A 77 -23.77 -16.74 -9.04
N GLY A 78 -23.29 -16.18 -7.93
CA GLY A 78 -21.87 -16.15 -7.57
C GLY A 78 -21.04 -15.12 -8.34
N ALA A 79 -21.66 -14.29 -9.20
CA ALA A 79 -20.95 -13.29 -9.98
C ALA A 79 -21.23 -11.86 -9.52
N GLU A 80 -20.15 -11.13 -9.29
CA GLU A 80 -20.17 -9.74 -8.84
C GLU A 80 -19.21 -8.91 -9.70
N PHE A 81 -19.62 -7.71 -10.07
CA PHE A 81 -18.79 -6.75 -10.79
C PHE A 81 -18.60 -5.50 -9.95
N TYR A 82 -17.37 -4.97 -9.97
CA TYR A 82 -17.02 -3.77 -9.25
C TYR A 82 -16.35 -2.78 -10.18
N PHE A 83 -16.75 -1.52 -10.04
CA PHE A 83 -16.23 -0.39 -10.80
C PHE A 83 -15.96 0.77 -9.85
N ASN A 84 -14.71 1.25 -9.84
CA ASN A 84 -14.30 2.34 -8.98
C ASN A 84 -13.58 3.42 -9.80
N PRO A 85 -14.28 4.49 -10.22
CA PRO A 85 -13.58 5.68 -10.66
C PRO A 85 -12.96 6.38 -9.44
N GLU A 86 -11.74 6.85 -9.60
CA GLU A 86 -10.93 7.50 -8.58
C GLU A 86 -10.34 8.79 -9.12
N MET A 87 -10.29 9.79 -8.26
CA MET A 87 -9.59 11.05 -8.47
C MET A 87 -8.48 11.15 -7.45
N ALA A 88 -7.25 11.34 -7.92
CA ALA A 88 -6.11 11.57 -7.04
C ALA A 88 -5.25 12.74 -7.53
N GLY A 89 -4.64 13.45 -6.58
CA GLY A 89 -3.76 14.57 -6.85
C GLY A 89 -2.99 15.03 -5.63
N GLY A 90 -2.36 16.19 -5.76
CA GLY A 90 -1.45 16.73 -4.76
C GLY A 90 -0.02 16.21 -4.91
N LYS A 91 0.80 16.39 -3.88
CA LYS A 91 2.22 16.02 -3.90
C LYS A 91 2.65 15.44 -2.56
N GLY A 92 3.68 14.60 -2.59
CA GLY A 92 4.45 14.22 -1.40
C GLY A 92 5.54 15.22 -1.09
N LEU A 93 6.11 15.10 0.12
CA LEU A 93 7.36 15.77 0.48
C LEU A 93 8.43 15.43 -0.56
N SER A 94 9.12 16.43 -1.10
CA SER A 94 10.12 16.26 -2.15
C SER A 94 9.67 15.37 -3.32
N GLN A 95 8.40 15.50 -3.73
CA GLN A 95 7.82 14.72 -4.85
C GLN A 95 7.83 13.20 -4.64
N ALA A 96 7.75 12.74 -3.39
CA ALA A 96 7.86 11.33 -3.02
C ALA A 96 9.26 10.73 -3.19
N LEU A 97 10.31 11.56 -3.10
CA LEU A 97 11.71 11.14 -3.22
C LEU A 97 12.45 11.16 -1.88
N GLY A 98 13.45 10.28 -1.77
CA GLY A 98 14.48 10.30 -0.73
C GLY A 98 14.10 9.71 0.62
N VAL A 99 13.02 8.93 0.69
CA VAL A 99 12.70 8.01 1.79
C VAL A 99 12.15 6.73 1.15
N ALA A 100 12.72 5.58 1.48
CA ALA A 100 12.30 4.32 0.86
C ALA A 100 10.96 3.84 1.44
N GLY A 101 10.82 3.82 2.77
CA GLY A 101 9.52 3.76 3.43
C GLY A 101 8.85 5.12 3.40
N PHE A 102 8.38 5.57 2.22
CA PHE A 102 7.87 6.93 2.07
C PHE A 102 6.70 7.21 3.03
N THR A 103 6.60 8.44 3.52
CA THR A 103 5.78 8.77 4.69
C THR A 103 4.27 8.85 4.42
N ASN A 104 3.81 8.62 3.19
CA ASN A 104 2.41 8.80 2.80
C ASN A 104 1.97 7.85 1.68
N GLY A 105 1.17 6.85 2.04
CA GLY A 105 0.51 5.86 1.17
C GLY A 105 -0.48 6.45 0.17
N GLU A 106 -1.01 7.64 0.43
CA GLU A 106 -1.91 8.36 -0.50
C GLU A 106 -1.15 9.28 -1.47
N THR A 107 0.18 9.20 -1.53
CA THR A 107 0.95 9.91 -2.55
C THR A 107 1.37 8.95 -3.65
N PHE A 108 0.82 9.15 -4.84
CA PHE A 108 1.31 8.47 -6.04
C PHE A 108 2.58 9.13 -6.55
N ARG A 109 3.46 8.33 -7.15
CA ARG A 109 4.71 8.79 -7.79
C ARG A 109 4.44 9.39 -9.17
N ILE A 110 3.47 10.30 -9.25
CA ILE A 110 3.05 11.00 -10.48
C ILE A 110 3.76 12.34 -10.49
N GLY A 111 4.54 12.63 -11.54
CA GLY A 111 5.30 13.88 -11.65
C GLY A 111 4.44 15.16 -11.70
N SER A 112 3.11 15.04 -11.84
CA SER A 112 2.18 16.16 -11.84
C SER A 112 1.28 16.13 -10.60
N PRO A 113 1.19 17.25 -9.85
CA PRO A 113 0.30 17.36 -8.70
C PRO A 113 -1.16 17.62 -9.07
N ALA A 114 -1.47 17.82 -10.35
CA ALA A 114 -2.83 18.10 -10.80
C ALA A 114 -3.74 16.89 -10.55
N PRO A 115 -4.95 17.09 -9.96
CA PRO A 115 -5.93 16.02 -9.84
C PRO A 115 -6.25 15.39 -11.19
N ALA A 116 -6.26 14.07 -11.23
CA ALA A 116 -6.60 13.30 -12.41
C ALA A 116 -7.60 12.21 -12.06
N ILE A 117 -8.61 12.05 -12.93
CA ILE A 117 -9.61 10.99 -12.81
C ILE A 117 -9.14 9.77 -13.61
N TYR A 118 -9.35 8.59 -13.06
CA TYR A 118 -9.05 7.32 -13.71
C TYR A 118 -9.88 6.19 -13.13
N ILE A 119 -9.86 5.06 -13.83
CA ILE A 119 -10.45 3.83 -13.32
C ILE A 119 -9.42 3.19 -12.39
N ALA A 120 -9.65 3.24 -11.08
CA ALA A 120 -8.87 2.51 -10.10
C ALA A 120 -9.12 1.00 -10.25
N ARG A 121 -10.41 0.62 -10.21
CA ARG A 121 -10.82 -0.78 -10.28
C ARG A 121 -11.94 -1.00 -11.29
N ALA A 122 -11.87 -2.11 -12.01
CA ALA A 122 -12.88 -2.60 -12.93
C ALA A 122 -12.68 -4.10 -13.11
N TYR A 123 -13.41 -4.92 -12.35
CA TYR A 123 -13.17 -6.37 -12.35
C TYR A 123 -14.45 -7.16 -12.09
N LEU A 124 -14.47 -8.39 -12.59
CA LEU A 124 -15.49 -9.40 -12.33
C LEU A 124 -14.95 -10.40 -11.30
N ILE A 125 -15.77 -10.83 -10.36
CA ILE A 125 -15.54 -11.98 -9.49
C ILE A 125 -16.58 -13.05 -9.85
N GLN A 126 -16.15 -14.30 -10.01
CA GLN A 126 -17.02 -15.47 -10.00
C GLN A 126 -16.64 -16.37 -8.82
N THR A 127 -17.61 -16.70 -7.96
CA THR A 127 -17.42 -17.54 -6.77
C THR A 127 -18.24 -18.82 -6.87
N PHE A 128 -17.60 -19.94 -6.59
CA PHE A 128 -18.18 -21.27 -6.51
C PHE A 128 -18.07 -21.75 -5.06
N GLY A 129 -19.19 -21.82 -4.34
CA GLY A 129 -19.23 -22.21 -2.93
C GLY A 129 -19.84 -23.59 -2.70
N TRP A 130 -19.35 -24.31 -1.69
CA TRP A 130 -19.88 -25.62 -1.28
C TRP A 130 -19.94 -25.77 0.24
N GLY A 131 -20.55 -26.88 0.69
CA GLY A 131 -20.81 -27.16 2.11
C GLY A 131 -22.01 -26.39 2.68
N ASN A 132 -22.30 -26.62 3.95
CA ASN A 132 -23.47 -26.05 4.63
C ASN A 132 -23.15 -24.76 5.39
N GLU A 133 -21.90 -24.58 5.81
CA GLU A 133 -21.45 -23.41 6.57
C GLU A 133 -21.39 -22.16 5.69
N VAL A 134 -21.90 -21.05 6.24
CA VAL A 134 -21.90 -19.73 5.58
C VAL A 134 -21.37 -18.66 6.54
N ASP A 135 -20.73 -17.66 5.96
CA ASP A 135 -20.45 -16.38 6.59
C ASP A 135 -21.48 -15.35 6.11
N THR A 136 -21.88 -14.46 7.03
CA THR A 136 -22.67 -13.27 6.70
C THR A 136 -21.73 -12.13 6.41
N LEU A 137 -21.74 -11.64 5.18
CA LEU A 137 -20.97 -10.48 4.74
C LEU A 137 -21.79 -9.22 4.95
N ALA A 138 -21.17 -8.22 5.57
CA ALA A 138 -21.71 -6.86 5.66
C ALA A 138 -21.53 -6.13 4.32
N ASP A 139 -22.31 -5.06 4.13
CA ASP A 139 -22.14 -4.16 2.98
C ASP A 139 -20.88 -3.30 3.20
N ASP A 140 -20.02 -3.22 2.20
CA ASP A 140 -18.76 -2.47 2.30
C ASP A 140 -18.26 -2.03 0.91
N ALA A 141 -17.24 -1.17 0.89
CA ALA A 141 -16.48 -0.85 -0.31
C ALA A 141 -15.95 -2.15 -0.94
N ASN A 142 -16.27 -2.38 -2.21
CA ASN A 142 -15.90 -3.59 -2.92
C ASN A 142 -16.43 -4.92 -2.32
N GLN A 143 -17.49 -4.89 -1.51
CA GLN A 143 -18.15 -6.08 -0.96
C GLN A 143 -19.68 -5.88 -0.86
N LEU A 144 -20.46 -6.77 -1.47
CA LEU A 144 -21.92 -6.72 -1.38
C LEU A 144 -22.42 -7.52 -0.17
N ALA A 145 -23.31 -6.93 0.65
CA ALA A 145 -23.93 -7.65 1.77
C ALA A 145 -24.65 -8.92 1.31
N GLY A 146 -24.44 -10.04 1.99
CA GLY A 146 -25.06 -11.32 1.64
C GLY A 146 -24.43 -12.52 2.35
N LEU A 147 -24.85 -13.73 1.95
CA LEU A 147 -24.28 -14.97 2.46
C LEU A 147 -23.21 -15.51 1.51
N ARG A 148 -22.04 -15.86 2.05
CA ARG A 148 -20.97 -16.55 1.32
C ARG A 148 -20.67 -17.88 1.97
N LYS A 149 -20.49 -18.93 1.17
CA LYS A 149 -20.06 -20.24 1.68
C LYS A 149 -18.66 -20.12 2.28
N LYS A 150 -18.41 -20.74 3.44
CA LYS A 150 -17.06 -20.76 4.05
C LYS A 150 -16.03 -21.52 3.22
N ARG A 151 -16.50 -22.46 2.41
CA ARG A 151 -15.69 -23.21 1.45
C ARG A 151 -16.03 -22.74 0.05
N TYR A 152 -15.05 -22.15 -0.61
CA TYR A 152 -15.27 -21.57 -1.92
C TYR A 152 -13.99 -21.54 -2.75
N PHE A 153 -14.19 -21.44 -4.06
CA PHE A 153 -13.18 -21.08 -5.03
C PHE A 153 -13.68 -19.84 -5.75
N SER A 154 -12.88 -18.78 -5.81
CA SER A 154 -13.23 -17.57 -6.55
C SER A 154 -12.17 -17.24 -7.60
N ILE A 155 -12.64 -16.65 -8.69
CA ILE A 155 -11.82 -16.11 -9.78
C ILE A 155 -12.15 -14.63 -9.90
N ARG A 156 -11.14 -13.77 -9.81
CA ARG A 156 -11.24 -12.33 -10.05
C ARG A 156 -10.45 -11.99 -11.30
N ALA A 157 -11.06 -11.32 -12.28
CA ALA A 157 -10.38 -10.91 -13.51
C ALA A 157 -10.70 -9.45 -13.85
N GLY A 158 -9.68 -8.68 -14.23
CA GLY A 158 -9.81 -7.28 -14.62
C GLY A 158 -8.71 -6.41 -14.02
N LYS A 159 -9.06 -5.17 -13.67
CA LYS A 159 -8.16 -4.20 -13.04
C LYS A 159 -8.48 -4.05 -11.56
N PHE A 160 -7.49 -4.25 -10.68
CA PHE A 160 -7.65 -4.17 -9.22
C PHE A 160 -6.33 -3.78 -8.53
N GLY A 161 -6.36 -3.49 -7.23
CA GLY A 161 -5.15 -3.34 -6.43
C GLY A 161 -4.70 -4.71 -5.95
N LEU A 162 -3.42 -5.06 -6.12
CA LEU A 162 -2.95 -6.38 -5.69
C LEU A 162 -2.96 -6.51 -4.17
N SER A 163 -2.66 -5.43 -3.45
CA SER A 163 -2.81 -5.32 -1.99
C SER A 163 -4.26 -5.39 -1.51
N ASP A 164 -5.27 -5.31 -2.38
CA ASP A 164 -6.67 -5.58 -1.98
C ASP A 164 -6.88 -7.06 -1.58
N LEU A 165 -5.98 -7.95 -2.01
CA LEU A 165 -6.11 -9.40 -1.88
C LEU A 165 -5.00 -10.05 -1.07
N PHE A 166 -3.80 -9.47 -1.13
CA PHE A 166 -2.57 -10.03 -0.58
C PHE A 166 -2.00 -9.09 0.48
N ASP A 167 -1.20 -9.65 1.37
CA ASP A 167 -0.56 -8.97 2.51
C ASP A 167 -1.53 -8.25 3.46
N ASN A 168 -2.81 -8.62 3.44
CA ASN A 168 -3.81 -7.98 4.29
C ASN A 168 -3.39 -8.05 5.77
N ASN A 169 -3.69 -7.01 6.54
CA ASN A 169 -3.45 -6.97 7.98
C ASN A 169 -4.48 -6.08 8.67
N ALA A 170 -5.09 -6.57 9.74
CA ALA A 170 -6.12 -5.85 10.48
C ALA A 170 -5.60 -4.59 11.21
N PHE A 171 -4.27 -4.42 11.31
CA PHE A 171 -3.61 -3.34 12.04
C PHE A 171 -2.62 -2.52 11.20
N SER A 172 -2.17 -3.01 10.04
CA SER A 172 -1.12 -2.37 9.23
C SER A 172 -1.27 -2.69 7.75
N HIS A 173 -2.22 -2.02 7.10
CA HIS A 173 -2.54 -2.25 5.69
C HIS A 173 -3.13 -1.01 4.96
N ASP A 174 -4.04 -0.28 5.59
CA ASP A 174 -4.76 0.81 4.93
C ASP A 174 -4.24 2.20 5.33
N PRO A 175 -3.56 2.95 4.43
CA PRO A 175 -3.01 4.27 4.72
C PRO A 175 -4.09 5.35 4.84
N ARG A 176 -5.35 5.04 4.54
CA ARG A 176 -6.48 5.96 4.69
C ARG A 176 -7.06 5.94 6.11
N SER A 177 -6.82 4.88 6.87
CA SER A 177 -7.43 4.69 8.20
C SER A 177 -6.46 4.24 9.30
N GLN A 178 -5.27 3.72 8.96
CA GLN A 178 -4.25 3.21 9.88
C GLN A 178 -2.93 4.00 9.73
N PHE A 179 -1.79 3.32 9.63
CA PHE A 179 -0.47 3.92 9.38
C PHE A 179 -0.32 4.40 7.93
N MET A 180 0.27 5.57 7.73
CA MET A 180 0.48 6.20 6.42
C MET A 180 1.76 5.72 5.71
N ASN A 181 2.75 5.20 6.43
CA ASN A 181 4.04 4.82 5.82
C ASN A 181 3.92 3.67 4.81
N TRP A 182 4.61 3.74 3.66
CA TRP A 182 4.61 2.68 2.65
C TRP A 182 5.07 1.32 3.19
N SER A 183 6.06 1.30 4.09
CA SER A 183 6.56 0.06 4.69
C SER A 183 5.66 -0.52 5.78
N LEU A 184 4.56 0.17 6.11
CA LEU A 184 3.51 -0.30 7.00
C LEU A 184 2.24 -0.65 6.23
N MET A 185 1.92 0.10 5.17
CA MET A 185 0.84 -0.20 4.23
C MET A 185 0.99 -1.58 3.59
N ASP A 186 2.18 -1.93 3.11
CA ASP A 186 2.45 -3.22 2.49
C ASP A 186 3.83 -3.73 2.93
N ASN A 187 4.10 -5.01 2.69
CA ASN A 187 5.43 -5.60 2.82
C ASN A 187 6.42 -4.81 1.96
N GLY A 188 7.29 -4.02 2.60
CA GLY A 188 8.19 -3.09 1.90
C GLY A 188 9.05 -3.74 0.81
N ALA A 189 9.50 -4.99 1.00
CA ALA A 189 10.30 -5.71 0.02
C ALA A 189 9.49 -6.53 -1.00
N TRP A 190 8.15 -6.50 -0.93
CA TRP A 190 7.29 -7.01 -1.98
C TRP A 190 7.15 -5.93 -3.05
N ASP A 191 7.92 -6.06 -4.13
CA ASP A 191 7.84 -5.17 -5.29
C ASP A 191 6.55 -5.45 -6.07
N TYR A 192 5.40 -5.23 -5.44
CA TYR A 192 4.13 -5.73 -5.91
C TYR A 192 3.81 -5.14 -7.28
N PRO A 193 3.41 -5.98 -8.26
CA PRO A 193 3.04 -5.50 -9.58
C PRO A 193 1.94 -4.46 -9.52
N ALA A 194 2.25 -3.27 -10.04
CA ALA A 194 1.32 -2.16 -10.14
C ALA A 194 1.80 -1.16 -11.20
N ASN A 195 0.88 -0.35 -11.70
CA ASN A 195 1.21 0.89 -12.37
C ASN A 195 1.57 1.99 -11.35
N THR A 196 1.94 3.18 -11.84
CA THR A 196 2.25 4.38 -11.02
C THR A 196 1.18 4.73 -9.97
N ARG A 197 -0.05 4.23 -10.14
CA ARG A 197 -1.21 4.46 -9.28
C ARG A 197 -1.57 3.29 -8.35
N GLY A 198 -0.74 2.24 -8.28
CA GLY A 198 -0.99 1.11 -7.37
C GLY A 198 -1.96 0.05 -7.89
N TYR A 199 -2.33 0.08 -9.17
CA TYR A 199 -3.31 -0.85 -9.76
C TYR A 199 -2.69 -1.75 -10.82
N VAL A 200 -3.24 -2.95 -10.99
CA VAL A 200 -2.74 -3.96 -11.93
C VAL A 200 -3.87 -4.58 -12.76
N PHE A 201 -3.54 -5.04 -13.96
CA PHE A 201 -4.41 -5.94 -14.73
C PHE A 201 -3.97 -7.39 -14.54
N GLY A 202 -4.93 -8.28 -14.33
CA GLY A 202 -4.63 -9.70 -14.26
C GLY A 202 -5.80 -10.54 -13.80
N THR A 203 -5.46 -11.73 -13.32
CA THR A 203 -6.41 -12.67 -12.71
C THR A 203 -5.90 -13.11 -11.35
N ALA A 204 -6.78 -13.17 -10.36
CA ALA A 204 -6.51 -13.73 -9.06
C ALA A 204 -7.49 -14.86 -8.75
N PHE A 205 -7.00 -15.85 -8.02
CA PHE A 205 -7.71 -17.05 -7.62
C PHE A 205 -7.65 -17.16 -6.11
N GLU A 206 -8.78 -17.46 -5.47
CA GLU A 206 -8.85 -17.63 -4.02
C GLU A 206 -9.54 -18.94 -3.69
N PHE A 207 -8.84 -19.80 -2.94
CA PHE A 207 -9.39 -21.04 -2.41
C PHE A 207 -9.59 -20.89 -0.90
N GLY A 208 -10.83 -20.59 -0.51
CA GLY A 208 -11.21 -20.33 0.87
C GLY A 208 -11.67 -21.59 1.60
N GLN A 209 -11.16 -21.78 2.81
CA GLN A 209 -11.61 -22.77 3.79
C GLN A 209 -11.96 -22.07 5.12
N PRO A 210 -12.60 -22.72 6.10
CA PRO A 210 -13.00 -22.04 7.34
C PRO A 210 -11.84 -21.37 8.08
N ASN A 211 -10.67 -22.01 8.16
CA ASN A 211 -9.53 -21.54 8.95
C ASN A 211 -8.26 -21.24 8.13
N TRP A 212 -8.30 -21.35 6.81
CA TRP A 212 -7.20 -20.92 5.95
C TRP A 212 -7.70 -20.48 4.57
N THR A 213 -6.87 -19.74 3.84
CA THR A 213 -7.12 -19.33 2.47
C THR A 213 -5.83 -19.42 1.67
N LEU A 214 -5.90 -19.92 0.44
CA LEU A 214 -4.77 -19.88 -0.50
C LEU A 214 -5.13 -18.96 -1.67
N ARG A 215 -4.25 -18.02 -2.00
CA ARG A 215 -4.42 -17.04 -3.07
C ARG A 215 -3.30 -17.16 -4.08
N LEU A 216 -3.63 -17.07 -5.36
CA LEU A 216 -2.68 -16.99 -6.47
C LEU A 216 -3.10 -15.85 -7.39
N ALA A 217 -2.17 -15.03 -7.85
CA ALA A 217 -2.40 -14.04 -8.90
C ALA A 217 -1.39 -14.18 -10.03
N VAL A 218 -1.88 -13.97 -11.25
CA VAL A 218 -1.09 -13.83 -12.48
C VAL A 218 -1.42 -12.47 -13.07
N THR A 219 -0.44 -11.59 -13.13
CA THR A 219 -0.66 -10.18 -13.44
C THR A 219 0.31 -9.64 -14.48
N MET A 220 -0.12 -8.59 -15.16
CA MET A 220 0.72 -7.80 -16.05
C MET A 220 1.67 -6.91 -15.25
N VAL A 221 2.81 -6.59 -15.86
CA VAL A 221 3.75 -5.57 -15.37
C VAL A 221 3.83 -4.42 -16.36
N THR A 222 4.36 -3.28 -15.94
CA THR A 222 4.59 -2.13 -16.82
C THR A 222 5.85 -2.29 -17.65
N ASN A 223 5.95 -1.58 -18.77
CA ASN A 223 7.13 -1.63 -19.65
C ASN A 223 8.32 -0.78 -19.16
N THR A 224 8.11 0.05 -18.14
CA THR A 224 9.14 0.80 -17.43
C THR A 224 8.91 0.76 -15.93
N ALA A 225 9.98 0.91 -15.15
CA ALA A 225 9.87 1.09 -13.70
C ALA A 225 8.98 2.30 -13.35
N ASN A 226 8.12 2.12 -12.34
CA ASN A 226 7.09 3.06 -11.89
C ASN A 226 6.20 3.61 -13.05
N GLY A 227 6.03 2.82 -14.12
CA GLY A 227 5.35 3.21 -15.34
C GLY A 227 3.81 3.14 -15.27
N SER A 228 3.15 3.66 -16.30
CA SER A 228 1.69 3.54 -16.47
C SER A 228 1.25 2.75 -17.70
N ILE A 229 2.21 2.36 -18.54
CA ILE A 229 1.98 1.60 -19.77
C ILE A 229 2.31 0.12 -19.52
N TRP A 230 1.37 -0.75 -19.82
CA TRP A 230 1.51 -2.20 -19.66
C TRP A 230 2.46 -2.78 -20.71
N ASP A 231 3.28 -3.76 -20.31
CA ASP A 231 4.07 -4.52 -21.28
C ASP A 231 3.18 -5.60 -21.92
N GLY A 232 2.95 -5.45 -23.23
CA GLY A 232 2.15 -6.41 -24.01
C GLY A 232 2.84 -7.75 -24.26
N LYS A 233 4.15 -7.88 -23.96
CA LYS A 233 4.91 -9.12 -24.13
C LYS A 233 4.76 -10.04 -22.93
N ILE A 234 3.52 -10.47 -22.63
CA ILE A 234 3.17 -11.21 -21.40
C ILE A 234 4.03 -12.47 -21.19
N GLY A 235 4.44 -13.16 -22.27
CA GLY A 235 5.35 -14.31 -22.18
C GLY A 235 6.80 -13.98 -21.73
N LYS A 236 7.16 -12.70 -21.67
CA LYS A 236 8.47 -12.19 -21.20
C LYS A 236 8.35 -11.23 -20.01
N ALA A 237 7.16 -10.72 -19.75
CA ALA A 237 6.89 -9.69 -18.76
C ALA A 237 5.55 -10.00 -18.07
N HIS A 238 5.63 -10.54 -16.85
CA HIS A 238 4.49 -10.99 -16.07
C HIS A 238 4.90 -11.11 -14.60
N ALA A 239 3.92 -11.28 -13.74
CA ALA A 239 4.19 -11.54 -12.34
C ALA A 239 3.27 -12.61 -11.77
N PHE A 240 3.83 -13.38 -10.84
CA PHE A 240 3.15 -14.36 -10.03
C PHE A 240 3.20 -13.94 -8.56
N THR A 241 2.07 -14.06 -7.86
CA THR A 241 2.02 -13.86 -6.40
C THR A 241 1.20 -14.97 -5.78
N LEU A 242 1.75 -15.65 -4.78
CA LEU A 242 1.11 -16.71 -4.02
C LEU A 242 1.07 -16.30 -2.54
N GLU A 243 -0.06 -16.48 -1.88
CA GLU A 243 -0.16 -16.28 -0.43
C GLU A 243 -0.97 -17.39 0.22
N TYR A 244 -0.44 -17.90 1.32
CA TYR A 244 -1.18 -18.76 2.25
C TYR A 244 -1.51 -17.97 3.52
N GLU A 245 -2.80 -17.88 3.83
CA GLU A 245 -3.32 -17.28 5.06
C GLU A 245 -3.83 -18.38 6.00
N LYS A 246 -3.37 -18.37 7.26
CA LYS A 246 -3.82 -19.26 8.32
C LYS A 246 -4.41 -18.45 9.48
N ARG A 247 -5.68 -18.70 9.79
CA ARG A 247 -6.39 -18.11 10.93
C ARG A 247 -6.32 -19.05 12.12
N TYR A 248 -6.03 -18.51 13.30
CA TYR A 248 -5.85 -19.27 14.53
C TYR A 248 -6.38 -18.49 15.75
N ASN A 249 -6.34 -19.13 16.92
CA ASN A 249 -6.77 -18.55 18.19
C ASN A 249 -5.75 -18.86 19.28
N ILE A 250 -5.30 -17.85 20.02
CA ILE A 250 -4.40 -17.98 21.19
C ILE A 250 -5.09 -17.32 22.37
N GLY A 251 -5.33 -18.07 23.45
CA GLY A 251 -5.92 -17.51 24.67
C GLY A 251 -7.35 -16.96 24.49
N GLY A 252 -8.12 -17.45 23.52
CA GLY A 252 -9.44 -16.91 23.18
C GLY A 252 -9.40 -15.80 22.12
N GLU A 253 -8.23 -15.24 21.83
CA GLU A 253 -8.06 -14.11 20.93
C GLU A 253 -7.63 -14.53 19.52
N LYS A 254 -8.22 -13.88 18.51
CA LYS A 254 -7.98 -14.20 17.09
C LYS A 254 -6.62 -13.70 16.61
N GLY A 255 -5.94 -14.52 15.83
CA GLY A 255 -4.74 -14.14 15.10
C GLY A 255 -4.72 -14.72 13.68
N THR A 256 -3.85 -14.16 12.85
CA THR A 256 -3.66 -14.58 11.46
C THR A 256 -2.18 -14.56 11.10
N LEU A 257 -1.72 -15.62 10.43
CA LEU A 257 -0.40 -15.71 9.82
C LEU A 257 -0.58 -15.74 8.30
N ARG A 258 0.17 -14.91 7.58
CA ARG A 258 0.24 -14.88 6.12
C ARG A 258 1.68 -15.10 5.68
N ILE A 259 1.85 -15.98 4.70
CA ILE A 259 3.13 -16.23 4.03
C ILE A 259 2.91 -15.97 2.55
N LEU A 260 3.60 -14.97 2.03
CA LEU A 260 3.53 -14.53 0.64
C LEU A 260 4.84 -14.84 -0.07
N GLY A 261 4.76 -15.33 -1.30
CA GLY A 261 5.88 -15.47 -2.23
C GLY A 261 5.53 -14.86 -3.57
N TYR A 262 6.51 -14.28 -4.25
CA TYR A 262 6.29 -13.67 -5.55
C TYR A 262 7.49 -13.84 -6.48
N ASP A 263 7.20 -13.73 -7.78
CA ASP A 263 8.19 -13.71 -8.85
C ASP A 263 7.71 -12.77 -9.97
N ASN A 264 8.49 -11.73 -10.25
CA ASN A 264 8.18 -10.72 -11.24
C ASN A 264 9.22 -10.78 -12.36
N SER A 265 8.78 -11.06 -13.57
CA SER A 265 9.59 -10.96 -14.78
C SER A 265 9.28 -9.65 -15.51
N ALA A 266 10.30 -8.86 -15.82
CA ALA A 266 10.14 -7.60 -16.57
C ALA A 266 11.43 -7.22 -17.29
N MET A 267 11.42 -6.13 -18.07
CA MET A 267 12.61 -5.59 -18.73
C MET A 267 13.49 -4.79 -17.73
N MET A 268 13.86 -5.41 -16.61
CA MET A 268 14.57 -4.77 -15.49
C MET A 268 16.05 -4.56 -15.78
N GLY A 269 16.66 -3.52 -15.19
CA GLY A 269 18.11 -3.36 -15.09
C GLY A 269 18.75 -4.33 -14.10
N SER A 270 20.08 -4.45 -14.11
CA SER A 270 20.86 -5.18 -13.10
C SER A 270 21.88 -4.24 -12.47
N TYR A 271 21.83 -4.08 -11.15
CA TYR A 271 22.70 -3.17 -10.41
C TYR A 271 24.18 -3.49 -10.66
N ARG A 272 24.55 -4.77 -10.57
CA ARG A 272 25.91 -5.23 -10.83
C ARG A 272 26.37 -4.92 -12.25
N LEU A 273 25.53 -5.13 -13.26
CA LEU A 273 25.89 -4.84 -14.64
C LEU A 273 26.02 -3.33 -14.89
N ALA A 274 25.18 -2.52 -14.26
CA ALA A 274 25.23 -1.06 -14.40
C ALA A 274 26.56 -0.50 -13.86
N ILE A 275 26.98 -0.99 -12.68
CA ILE A 275 28.28 -0.66 -12.08
C ILE A 275 29.44 -1.10 -12.99
N LEU A 276 29.38 -2.32 -13.54
CA LEU A 276 30.42 -2.83 -14.44
C LEU A 276 30.52 -2.02 -15.75
N GLN A 277 29.41 -1.47 -16.24
CA GLN A 277 29.40 -0.62 -17.44
C GLN A 277 29.93 0.79 -17.15
N ASN A 278 29.59 1.38 -15.99
CA ASN A 278 30.09 2.69 -15.58
C ASN A 278 30.24 2.76 -14.05
N PRO A 279 31.45 2.58 -13.50
CA PRO A 279 31.67 2.54 -12.05
C PRO A 279 31.68 3.92 -11.37
N ILE A 280 31.47 5.01 -12.10
CA ILE A 280 31.50 6.39 -11.56
C ILE A 280 30.10 7.04 -11.56
N ALA A 281 29.24 6.62 -12.47
CA ALA A 281 27.86 7.10 -12.58
C ALA A 281 26.99 6.02 -13.25
N PRO A 282 26.72 4.89 -12.56
CA PRO A 282 26.01 3.77 -13.14
C PRO A 282 24.54 4.13 -13.39
N ASP A 283 24.05 3.82 -14.58
CA ASP A 283 22.64 3.97 -14.96
C ASP A 283 21.99 2.58 -15.02
N ILE A 284 21.01 2.34 -14.16
CA ILE A 284 20.33 1.04 -14.13
C ILE A 284 19.58 0.75 -15.45
N THR A 285 19.11 1.80 -16.12
CA THR A 285 18.29 1.70 -17.33
C THR A 285 19.09 1.25 -18.55
N SER A 286 20.40 1.57 -18.60
CA SER A 286 21.30 1.18 -19.70
C SER A 286 21.49 -0.33 -19.82
N THR A 287 21.17 -1.07 -18.75
CA THR A 287 21.33 -2.52 -18.72
C THR A 287 20.04 -3.27 -18.93
N ARG A 288 18.88 -2.61 -19.03
CA ARG A 288 17.55 -3.25 -19.06
C ARG A 288 17.43 -4.35 -20.11
N ALA A 289 16.96 -5.52 -19.70
CA ALA A 289 16.77 -6.67 -20.58
C ALA A 289 15.62 -7.56 -20.07
N TYR A 290 14.89 -8.18 -21.00
CA TYR A 290 13.93 -9.25 -20.67
C TYR A 290 14.62 -10.51 -20.17
N GLY A 291 13.88 -11.37 -19.46
CA GLY A 291 14.42 -12.59 -18.85
C GLY A 291 15.17 -12.32 -17.56
N ARG A 292 14.82 -11.22 -16.88
CA ARG A 292 15.27 -10.90 -15.54
C ARG A 292 14.08 -10.95 -14.62
N ASP A 293 14.30 -11.65 -13.53
CA ASP A 293 13.28 -11.92 -12.54
C ASP A 293 13.66 -11.24 -11.22
N LYS A 294 12.65 -10.81 -10.47
CA LYS A 294 12.76 -10.34 -9.10
C LYS A 294 11.79 -11.17 -8.28
N TYR A 295 12.34 -11.95 -7.37
CA TYR A 295 11.57 -12.82 -6.51
C TYR A 295 11.85 -12.52 -5.04
N GLY A 296 10.88 -12.87 -4.21
CA GLY A 296 10.96 -12.59 -2.79
C GLY A 296 9.82 -13.21 -2.02
N PHE A 297 9.78 -12.90 -0.73
CA PHE A 297 8.74 -13.37 0.17
C PHE A 297 8.40 -12.33 1.24
N GLY A 298 7.23 -12.48 1.84
CA GLY A 298 6.77 -11.74 2.99
C GLY A 298 6.15 -12.68 4.02
N VAL A 299 6.36 -12.37 5.30
CA VAL A 299 5.67 -13.00 6.42
C VAL A 299 4.98 -11.88 7.19
N ASN A 300 3.68 -12.05 7.42
CA ASN A 300 2.83 -11.07 8.06
C ASN A 300 2.03 -11.78 9.15
N LEU A 301 2.20 -11.33 10.39
CA LEU A 301 1.56 -11.87 11.59
C LEU A 301 0.74 -10.79 12.26
N GLU A 302 -0.49 -11.12 12.65
CA GLU A 302 -1.35 -10.27 13.47
C GLU A 302 -1.95 -11.07 14.64
N GLN A 303 -2.08 -10.43 15.79
CA GLN A 303 -2.65 -11.04 16.99
C GLN A 303 -3.43 -10.01 17.79
N ASN A 304 -4.70 -10.33 18.12
CA ASN A 304 -5.40 -9.62 19.18
C ASN A 304 -4.83 -10.09 20.54
N ILE A 305 -4.44 -9.17 21.41
CA ILE A 305 -3.96 -9.47 22.76
C ILE A 305 -5.13 -9.49 23.75
N ASN A 306 -6.10 -8.61 23.52
CA ASN A 306 -7.38 -8.55 24.19
C ASN A 306 -8.38 -7.75 23.32
N ALA A 307 -9.58 -7.49 23.83
CA ALA A 307 -10.62 -6.73 23.12
C ALA A 307 -10.17 -5.34 22.58
N ASN A 308 -9.19 -4.71 23.23
CA ASN A 308 -8.75 -3.34 22.95
C ASN A 308 -7.35 -3.25 22.32
N LEU A 309 -6.48 -4.24 22.48
CA LEU A 309 -5.10 -4.20 22.02
C LEU A 309 -4.85 -5.24 20.93
N GLY A 310 -4.41 -4.79 19.77
CA GLY A 310 -3.93 -5.63 18.67
C GLY A 310 -2.46 -5.36 18.36
N MET A 311 -1.74 -6.37 17.91
CA MET A 311 -0.33 -6.29 17.55
C MET A 311 -0.07 -6.94 16.19
N PHE A 312 0.94 -6.46 15.49
CA PHE A 312 1.43 -7.07 14.26
C PHE A 312 2.95 -7.13 14.21
N ALA A 313 3.46 -8.06 13.41
CA ALA A 313 4.85 -8.12 13.00
C ALA A 313 4.91 -8.56 11.53
N LYS A 314 5.70 -7.86 10.71
CA LYS A 314 5.93 -8.20 9.31
C LYS A 314 7.42 -8.29 9.05
N THR A 315 7.81 -9.17 8.14
CA THR A 315 9.14 -9.15 7.54
C THR A 315 9.04 -9.52 6.07
N SER A 316 9.82 -8.89 5.22
CA SER A 316 9.90 -9.28 3.82
C SER A 316 11.29 -9.12 3.26
N TYR A 317 11.55 -9.84 2.17
CA TYR A 317 12.83 -9.93 1.49
C TYR A 317 12.61 -10.06 -0.02
N ASN A 318 13.52 -9.47 -0.80
CA ASN A 318 13.71 -9.81 -2.21
C ASN A 318 15.20 -9.91 -2.54
N ASP A 319 15.51 -10.50 -3.69
CA ASP A 319 16.88 -10.84 -4.04
C ASP A 319 17.80 -9.63 -4.28
N GLY A 320 17.23 -8.43 -4.48
CA GLY A 320 17.94 -7.15 -4.59
C GLY A 320 18.91 -7.05 -5.77
N LYS A 321 18.81 -7.94 -6.77
CA LYS A 321 19.77 -7.98 -7.90
C LYS A 321 19.38 -7.07 -9.06
N THR A 322 18.08 -6.88 -9.21
CA THR A 322 17.46 -6.21 -10.36
C THR A 322 16.81 -4.90 -9.94
N GLU A 323 16.66 -4.01 -10.91
CA GLU A 323 15.97 -2.74 -10.78
C GLU A 323 14.62 -2.91 -10.06
N THR A 324 14.35 -2.11 -9.04
CA THR A 324 13.01 -2.04 -8.45
C THR A 324 12.04 -1.51 -9.49
N TRP A 325 10.89 -2.17 -9.62
CA TRP A 325 10.01 -1.96 -10.76
C TRP A 325 8.73 -1.21 -10.45
N ALA A 326 8.05 -1.48 -9.33
CA ALA A 326 6.68 -1.02 -9.13
C ALA A 326 6.44 -0.28 -7.81
N PHE A 327 6.92 -0.82 -6.68
CA PHE A 327 6.50 -0.33 -5.37
C PHE A 327 7.49 0.65 -4.75
N THR A 328 8.51 0.14 -4.07
CA THR A 328 9.48 0.98 -3.37
C THR A 328 10.84 0.30 -3.28
N GLU A 329 11.88 1.10 -3.14
CA GLU A 329 13.28 0.67 -3.17
C GLU A 329 13.73 0.12 -1.82
N ILE A 330 13.14 -1.01 -1.41
CA ILE A 330 13.45 -1.77 -0.20
C ILE A 330 13.71 -3.23 -0.62
N ASP A 331 14.85 -3.81 -0.21
CA ASP A 331 15.15 -5.24 -0.48
C ASP A 331 14.87 -6.13 0.73
N ARG A 332 14.81 -5.54 1.93
CA ARG A 332 14.51 -6.24 3.18
C ARG A 332 13.89 -5.29 4.18
N THR A 333 12.89 -5.77 4.91
CA THR A 333 12.27 -4.99 5.98
C THR A 333 11.82 -5.89 7.12
N ILE A 334 11.83 -5.30 8.31
CA ILE A 334 11.11 -5.81 9.48
C ILE A 334 10.27 -4.65 10.00
N SER A 335 9.00 -4.90 10.29
CA SER A 335 8.14 -3.96 10.99
C SER A 335 7.38 -4.63 12.12
N LEU A 336 7.10 -3.87 13.17
CA LEU A 336 6.31 -4.31 14.31
C LEU A 336 5.51 -3.12 14.83
N GLY A 337 4.32 -3.39 15.35
CA GLY A 337 3.50 -2.34 15.91
C GLY A 337 2.29 -2.85 16.66
N ALA A 338 1.56 -1.90 17.22
CA ALA A 338 0.36 -2.15 17.98
C ALA A 338 -0.68 -1.06 17.76
N ILE A 339 -1.95 -1.43 17.85
CA ILE A 339 -3.09 -0.51 17.88
C ILE A 339 -3.85 -0.73 19.19
N LEU A 340 -4.09 0.35 19.91
CA LEU A 340 -4.92 0.38 21.11
C LEU A 340 -6.22 1.13 20.83
N LYS A 341 -7.37 0.47 21.01
CA LYS A 341 -8.69 1.07 20.87
C LYS A 341 -9.01 1.99 22.05
N GLY A 342 -9.73 3.07 21.73
CA GLY A 342 -10.12 4.11 22.68
C GLY A 342 -11.09 3.67 23.76
N ASP A 343 -11.71 2.50 23.62
CA ASP A 343 -12.44 1.85 24.70
C ASP A 343 -11.58 1.67 25.97
N ALA A 344 -10.26 1.52 25.83
CA ALA A 344 -9.33 1.47 26.95
C ALA A 344 -9.28 2.76 27.79
N TRP A 345 -9.64 3.92 27.22
CA TRP A 345 -9.76 5.22 27.91
C TRP A 345 -11.14 5.88 27.73
N LYS A 346 -12.17 5.06 27.46
CA LYS A 346 -13.59 5.46 27.34
C LYS A 346 -13.91 6.43 26.19
N GLN A 347 -13.11 6.44 25.12
CA GLN A 347 -13.42 7.18 23.90
C GLN A 347 -13.79 6.23 22.75
N LYS A 348 -15.09 6.16 22.45
CA LYS A 348 -15.60 5.29 21.38
C LYS A 348 -15.07 5.71 20.00
N ASP A 349 -14.82 4.72 19.15
CA ASP A 349 -14.35 4.89 17.76
C ASP A 349 -13.03 5.68 17.63
N ALA A 350 -12.26 5.80 18.72
CA ALA A 350 -10.89 6.29 18.70
C ALA A 350 -9.91 5.13 18.75
N GLU A 351 -8.68 5.35 18.29
CA GLU A 351 -7.57 4.42 18.45
C GLU A 351 -6.23 5.17 18.38
N ALA A 352 -5.21 4.57 18.97
CA ALA A 352 -3.83 5.03 18.87
C ALA A 352 -2.97 3.90 18.29
N GLY A 353 -2.14 4.21 17.30
CA GLY A 353 -1.22 3.25 16.67
C GLY A 353 0.22 3.65 16.89
N LEU A 354 1.09 2.70 17.20
CA LEU A 354 2.54 2.87 17.26
C LEU A 354 3.22 1.75 16.48
N ALA A 355 4.13 2.10 15.58
CA ALA A 355 4.88 1.13 14.79
C ALA A 355 6.35 1.54 14.61
N PHE A 356 7.18 0.53 14.38
CA PHE A 356 8.60 0.65 14.10
C PHE A 356 8.93 -0.16 12.84
N VAL A 357 9.81 0.40 12.00
CA VAL A 357 10.26 -0.22 10.76
C VAL A 357 11.78 -0.12 10.67
N VAL A 358 12.42 -1.18 10.21
CA VAL A 358 13.82 -1.17 9.78
C VAL A 358 13.88 -1.67 8.34
N ASN A 359 14.19 -0.77 7.42
CA ASN A 359 14.36 -1.04 6.00
C ASN A 359 15.84 -1.18 5.66
N GLY A 360 16.14 -2.02 4.68
CA GLY A 360 17.48 -2.13 4.10
C GLY A 360 17.45 -2.55 2.64
N ILE A 361 18.59 -2.34 2.00
CA ILE A 361 18.86 -2.72 0.62
C ILE A 361 20.04 -3.69 0.54
N SER A 362 20.08 -4.51 -0.50
CA SER A 362 21.07 -5.54 -0.77
C SER A 362 22.46 -4.96 -1.00
N LYS A 363 23.48 -5.81 -1.09
CA LYS A 363 24.85 -5.33 -1.35
C LYS A 363 24.96 -4.66 -2.72
N ASP A 364 24.36 -5.24 -3.75
CA ASP A 364 24.46 -4.73 -5.12
C ASP A 364 23.74 -3.38 -5.26
N HIS A 365 22.55 -3.24 -4.67
CA HIS A 365 21.82 -1.96 -4.66
C HIS A 365 22.56 -0.89 -3.85
N ARG A 366 23.17 -1.24 -2.70
CA ARG A 366 24.02 -0.32 -1.92
C ARG A 366 25.20 0.18 -2.73
N ASN A 367 25.92 -0.72 -3.38
CA ASN A 367 27.08 -0.35 -4.20
C ASN A 367 26.65 0.57 -5.36
N TYR A 368 25.54 0.23 -6.01
CA TYR A 368 24.99 1.05 -7.10
C TYR A 368 24.73 2.49 -6.67
N LEU A 369 24.07 2.71 -5.53
CA LEU A 369 23.82 4.05 -5.00
C LEU A 369 25.10 4.72 -4.46
N ALA A 370 26.04 3.95 -3.91
CA ALA A 370 27.32 4.46 -3.43
C ALA A 370 28.19 5.02 -4.56
N ASP A 371 28.14 4.38 -5.73
CA ASP A 371 28.83 4.77 -6.96
C ASP A 371 28.07 5.85 -7.76
N GLY A 372 27.05 6.49 -7.16
CA GLY A 372 26.33 7.62 -7.76
C GLY A 372 25.11 7.25 -8.60
N GLY A 373 24.70 5.99 -8.58
CA GLY A 373 23.47 5.53 -9.22
C GLY A 373 22.21 6.11 -8.59
N TYR A 374 21.12 6.13 -9.37
CA TYR A 374 19.81 6.61 -8.96
C TYR A 374 18.75 5.58 -9.29
N GLY A 375 17.92 5.25 -8.31
CA GLY A 375 16.68 4.53 -8.57
C GLY A 375 15.56 5.47 -9.01
N PHE A 376 14.31 5.01 -8.92
CA PHE A 376 13.17 5.86 -9.25
C PHE A 376 12.71 6.75 -8.10
N ILE A 377 13.08 6.46 -6.85
CA ILE A 377 12.74 7.29 -5.67
C ILE A 377 13.92 7.65 -4.78
N ILE A 378 15.03 6.91 -4.81
CA ILE A 378 16.20 7.20 -3.97
C ILE A 378 17.48 7.41 -4.80
N GLY A 379 18.43 8.15 -4.20
CA GLY A 379 19.70 8.49 -4.81
C GLY A 379 20.18 9.88 -4.36
N ASP A 380 21.27 9.92 -3.61
CA ASP A 380 21.90 11.16 -3.15
C ASP A 380 23.16 11.54 -3.96
N GLY A 381 23.51 10.74 -4.98
CA GLY A 381 24.77 10.84 -5.74
C GLY A 381 25.98 10.23 -5.02
N LYS A 382 25.82 9.83 -3.76
CA LYS A 382 26.74 9.05 -2.94
C LYS A 382 25.97 8.40 -1.81
N LEU A 383 26.42 7.26 -1.29
CA LEU A 383 25.79 6.59 -0.16
C LEU A 383 26.78 6.28 0.95
N ASN A 384 26.48 6.76 2.15
CA ASN A 384 27.14 6.34 3.38
C ASN A 384 26.18 5.48 4.19
N TYR A 385 26.15 4.19 3.85
CA TYR A 385 25.05 3.30 4.19
C TYR A 385 24.83 3.12 5.70
N ALA A 386 23.57 3.23 6.10
CA ALA A 386 22.99 2.66 7.32
C ALA A 386 21.53 2.27 7.04
N PRO A 387 20.95 1.29 7.74
CA PRO A 387 19.52 0.98 7.59
C PRO A 387 18.64 2.22 7.83
N GLU A 388 17.57 2.34 7.04
CA GLU A 388 16.55 3.37 7.23
C GLU A 388 15.60 2.87 8.33
N MET A 389 15.43 3.67 9.39
CA MET A 389 14.59 3.31 10.53
C MET A 389 13.47 4.32 10.68
N ILE A 390 12.25 3.84 10.87
CA ILE A 390 11.06 4.68 10.91
C ILE A 390 10.26 4.32 12.16
N THR A 391 9.85 5.35 12.91
CA THR A 391 8.78 5.23 13.92
C THR A 391 7.58 6.00 13.42
N GLU A 392 6.38 5.42 13.51
CA GLU A 392 5.12 6.10 13.24
C GLU A 392 4.19 6.01 14.46
N LEU A 393 3.60 7.14 14.83
CA LEU A 393 2.62 7.28 15.91
C LEU A 393 1.43 8.08 15.40
N TYR A 394 0.24 7.52 15.50
CA TYR A 394 -0.99 8.24 15.14
C TYR A 394 -2.06 8.14 16.22
N TYR A 395 -2.98 9.09 16.20
CA TYR A 395 -4.20 9.05 17.00
C TYR A 395 -5.41 9.35 16.12
N LYS A 396 -6.28 8.37 15.89
CA LYS A 396 -7.50 8.52 15.09
C LYS A 396 -8.68 8.73 16.02
N PHE A 397 -9.56 9.66 15.67
CA PHE A 397 -10.84 9.83 16.34
C PHE A 397 -11.97 10.13 15.35
N ASN A 398 -13.15 9.62 15.66
CA ASN A 398 -14.39 9.93 14.97
C ASN A 398 -14.79 11.39 15.25
N ALA A 399 -14.57 12.26 14.27
CA ALA A 399 -14.89 13.68 14.35
C ALA A 399 -16.36 13.97 14.04
N TYR A 400 -17.02 13.11 13.24
CA TYR A 400 -18.44 13.25 12.95
C TYR A 400 -19.10 11.93 12.55
N GLN A 401 -20.05 11.45 13.38
CA GLN A 401 -21.03 10.40 13.07
C GLN A 401 -20.50 9.13 12.36
N LYS A 402 -19.24 8.73 12.59
CA LYS A 402 -18.57 7.61 11.90
C LYS A 402 -18.43 7.81 10.38
N LYS A 403 -18.48 9.07 9.94
CA LYS A 403 -18.35 9.48 8.54
C LYS A 403 -17.14 10.35 8.29
N LEU A 404 -16.64 11.04 9.33
CA LEU A 404 -15.42 11.84 9.26
C LEU A 404 -14.50 11.42 10.39
N PHE A 405 -13.28 11.03 10.03
CA PHE A 405 -12.21 10.72 10.96
C PHE A 405 -11.08 11.72 10.76
N LEU A 406 -10.55 12.20 11.88
CA LEU A 406 -9.32 13.00 11.90
C LEU A 406 -8.22 12.18 12.55
N THR A 407 -7.02 12.26 11.96
CA THR A 407 -5.84 11.53 12.44
C THR A 407 -4.63 12.45 12.40
N PRO A 408 -4.28 13.14 13.50
CA PRO A 408 -2.91 13.59 13.71
C PRO A 408 -1.96 12.38 13.72
N ASP A 409 -0.83 12.54 13.06
CA ASP A 409 0.20 11.53 12.89
C ASP A 409 1.60 12.15 12.97
N TYR A 410 2.56 11.36 13.44
CA TYR A 410 3.95 11.73 13.56
C TYR A 410 4.85 10.58 13.09
N GLN A 411 5.75 10.89 12.17
CA GLN A 411 6.79 9.97 11.71
C GLN A 411 8.19 10.51 12.01
N PHE A 412 9.05 9.64 12.53
CA PHE A 412 10.46 9.91 12.77
C PHE A 412 11.31 8.99 11.90
N VAL A 413 12.08 9.56 10.97
CA VAL A 413 12.89 8.82 10.01
C VAL A 413 14.37 9.05 10.27
N ILE A 414 15.12 7.98 10.48
CA ILE A 414 16.58 7.98 10.64
C ILE A 414 17.20 7.39 9.38
N ASN A 415 18.27 8.02 8.89
CA ASN A 415 18.96 7.65 7.66
C ASN A 415 18.00 7.55 6.45
N PRO A 416 17.25 8.62 6.11
CA PRO A 416 16.35 8.60 4.97
C PRO A 416 17.13 8.19 3.70
N ALA A 417 16.54 7.28 2.91
CA ALA A 417 17.20 6.65 1.76
C ALA A 417 18.53 5.95 2.11
N TYR A 418 18.60 5.35 3.30
CA TYR A 418 19.73 4.57 3.81
C TYR A 418 21.01 5.36 4.07
N ASN A 419 20.95 6.68 4.12
CA ASN A 419 22.15 7.51 4.17
C ASN A 419 22.38 8.16 5.54
N LYS A 420 23.43 7.74 6.24
CA LYS A 420 23.78 8.24 7.60
C LYS A 420 24.26 9.69 7.61
N ASP A 421 24.54 10.26 6.44
CA ASP A 421 24.90 11.67 6.30
C ASP A 421 23.67 12.59 6.21
N ARG A 422 22.45 12.04 6.39
CA ARG A 422 21.17 12.74 6.34
C ARG A 422 20.32 12.46 7.57
N GLY A 423 19.54 13.45 7.98
CA GLY A 423 18.54 13.32 9.04
C GLY A 423 19.12 13.54 10.45
N PRO A 424 18.38 13.12 11.50
CA PRO A 424 17.05 12.52 11.41
C PRO A 424 15.99 13.50 10.90
N VAL A 425 14.85 12.97 10.46
CA VAL A 425 13.74 13.74 9.87
C VAL A 425 12.49 13.56 10.74
N HIS A 426 11.84 14.68 11.04
CA HIS A 426 10.55 14.72 11.71
C HIS A 426 9.47 15.08 10.69
N VAL A 427 8.40 14.29 10.62
CA VAL A 427 7.24 14.56 9.76
C VAL A 427 5.99 14.58 10.62
N PHE A 428 5.25 15.68 10.54
CA PHE A 428 3.97 15.87 11.22
C PHE A 428 2.87 15.85 10.17
N SER A 429 1.82 15.07 10.41
CA SER A 429 0.74 14.88 9.46
C SER A 429 -0.62 15.14 10.11
N LEU A 430 -1.58 15.60 9.31
CA LEU A 430 -2.99 15.52 9.61
C LEU A 430 -3.71 14.86 8.43
N ARG A 431 -4.39 13.75 8.71
CA ARG A 431 -5.29 13.09 7.79
C ARG A 431 -6.74 13.41 8.14
N ALA A 432 -7.51 13.79 7.13
CA ALA A 432 -8.97 13.80 7.18
C ALA A 432 -9.47 12.72 6.22
N HIS A 433 -10.27 11.79 6.76
CA HIS A 433 -10.85 10.70 6.00
C HIS A 433 -12.37 10.73 6.13
N VAL A 434 -13.06 10.68 4.99
CA VAL A 434 -14.51 10.65 4.89
C VAL A 434 -14.93 9.36 4.21
N GLU A 435 -15.94 8.67 4.76
CA GLU A 435 -16.53 7.48 4.15
C GLU A 435 -18.03 7.33 4.49
N PHE A 436 -18.81 6.76 3.57
CA PHE A 436 -20.23 6.38 3.77
C PHE A 436 -20.80 5.51 2.64
#